data_AF-A0A9D6MZP9-F1
#
_entry.id   AF-A0A9D6MZP9-F1
#
_cell.length_a   1.000
_cell.length_b   1.000
_cell.length_c   1.000
_cell.angle_alpha   90.00
_cell.angle_beta   90.00
_cell.angle_gamma   90.00
#
_symmetry.space_group_name_H-M   'P 1'
#
loop_
_entity.id
_entity.type
_entity.pdbx_description
1 polymer ?
#
loop_
_entity_poly.entity_id
_entity_poly.type
_entity_poly.pdbx_seq_one_letter_code
_entity_poly.pdbx_strand_id
1 'polypeptide(L)'
;MTTDSLNENNLCRLAKAIMLKRSVGYDESLRILSELRLHLVCDASIRNSSALQAALLTAVNCGKRAFHGGTSVSMPESVRCLLPWPGALSLDEIVRSLGALLVNGRPQSGEVLLIGPDSSPATSTDLRVLATGWRGGVIPADEMIAPPSGSDFATGGIFAGALGVAKAFFRASGICVRAAHVAGGASFWNPLSGWLDSDAEGPELAYLPKQFWLLGLGHLGQAVAWNLGLLPFADSSQVTVQLQDFDRAVEGNMSAGLLCESQHIGRYKTRIVSDWLEARGFSTSIYERAFDALTQRQSDEPRIALCCFDSAGARRHLGDAGFDLVVECGLGSSLDDFDSFLLHTFPDAAKIPRELWPYGIENPHRMVQPRLVQEFHGKGECGVLAETLAKKAISTSFVGACAGAWMTAELFRGLHDGTRMEILSHQLRSDDAVSAISHRETYVHRVARNGFVPARRSAIS
;
A
#
# COMPACT_ATOMS: atom_id res chain seq x y z
N MET A 1 7.94 3.44 -25.28
CA MET A 1 7.13 4.61 -25.68
C MET A 1 8.09 5.69 -26.14
N THR A 2 7.92 6.19 -27.35
CA THR A 2 8.62 7.40 -27.81
C THR A 2 8.09 8.60 -27.04
N THR A 3 8.97 9.49 -26.59
CA THR A 3 8.65 10.60 -25.69
C THR A 3 7.88 11.76 -26.29
N ASP A 4 7.62 11.71 -27.58
CA ASP A 4 7.07 12.83 -28.35
C ASP A 4 5.59 13.12 -28.03
N SER A 5 4.98 12.41 -27.06
CA SER A 5 3.58 12.58 -26.61
C SER A 5 3.40 12.60 -25.08
N LEU A 6 4.45 12.93 -24.32
CA LEU A 6 4.40 12.95 -22.86
C LEU A 6 3.42 14.01 -22.34
N ASN A 7 2.51 13.62 -21.46
CA ASN A 7 1.54 14.48 -20.82
C ASN A 7 1.22 13.99 -19.40
N GLU A 8 0.32 14.71 -18.71
CA GLU A 8 0.02 14.41 -17.32
C GLU A 8 -0.62 13.03 -17.08
N ASN A 9 -1.23 12.46 -18.11
CA ASN A 9 -1.94 11.19 -18.05
C ASN A 9 -1.02 10.00 -18.28
N ASN A 10 0.16 10.15 -18.90
CA ASN A 10 1.07 9.04 -19.22
C ASN A 10 2.45 9.14 -18.55
N LEU A 11 2.68 10.18 -17.73
CA LEU A 11 3.93 10.32 -16.97
C LEU A 11 4.13 9.16 -15.99
N CYS A 12 5.26 8.45 -16.12
CA CYS A 12 5.74 7.53 -15.11
C CYS A 12 6.22 8.32 -13.88
N ARG A 13 5.42 8.33 -12.82
CA ARG A 13 5.69 9.12 -11.62
C ARG A 13 6.94 8.66 -10.86
N LEU A 14 7.27 7.37 -10.96
CA LEU A 14 8.48 6.80 -10.36
C LEU A 14 9.77 7.25 -11.07
N ALA A 15 9.71 7.45 -12.39
CA ALA A 15 10.85 7.94 -13.18
C ALA A 15 11.36 9.29 -12.65
N LYS A 16 10.47 10.15 -12.15
CA LYS A 16 10.85 11.43 -11.51
C LYS A 16 11.81 11.26 -10.34
N ALA A 17 11.65 10.21 -9.53
CA ALA A 17 12.56 9.95 -8.42
C ALA A 17 13.99 9.69 -8.92
N ILE A 18 14.12 8.93 -10.01
CA ILE A 18 15.41 8.62 -10.65
C ILE A 18 16.00 9.87 -11.32
N MET A 19 15.19 10.66 -12.04
CA MET A 19 15.62 11.92 -12.66
C MET A 19 16.27 12.85 -11.62
N LEU A 20 15.57 13.05 -10.50
CA LEU A 20 16.02 13.91 -9.42
C LEU A 20 17.26 13.34 -8.72
N LYS A 21 17.24 12.04 -8.37
CA LYS A 21 18.33 11.42 -7.62
C LYS A 21 19.62 11.32 -8.43
N ARG A 22 19.53 10.92 -9.70
CA ARG A 22 20.70 10.67 -10.56
C ARG A 22 21.05 11.84 -11.45
N SER A 23 20.28 12.93 -11.39
CA SER A 23 20.53 14.08 -12.25
C SER A 23 20.50 13.70 -13.74
N VAL A 24 19.45 13.00 -14.16
CA VAL A 24 19.28 12.52 -15.55
C VAL A 24 17.93 12.93 -16.14
N GLY A 25 17.83 12.91 -17.48
CA GLY A 25 16.59 13.18 -18.19
C GLY A 25 15.58 12.04 -18.10
N TYR A 26 14.35 12.27 -18.57
CA TYR A 26 13.25 11.30 -18.42
C TYR A 26 13.53 9.98 -19.15
N ASP A 27 14.16 9.98 -20.32
CA ASP A 27 14.39 8.75 -21.10
C ASP A 27 15.48 7.89 -20.50
N GLU A 28 16.54 8.54 -20.03
CA GLU A 28 17.59 7.90 -19.26
C GLU A 28 17.01 7.30 -17.97
N SER A 29 16.11 8.02 -17.29
CA SER A 29 15.46 7.50 -16.10
C SER A 29 14.59 6.26 -16.36
N LEU A 30 13.89 6.21 -17.51
CA LEU A 30 13.14 5.03 -17.94
C LEU A 30 14.05 3.86 -18.33
N ARG A 31 15.20 4.14 -18.97
CA ARG A 31 16.22 3.12 -19.26
C ARG A 31 16.77 2.51 -17.98
N ILE A 32 17.13 3.34 -16.99
CA ILE A 32 17.56 2.86 -15.68
C ILE A 32 16.49 1.96 -15.04
N LEU A 33 15.21 2.38 -15.04
CA LEU A 33 14.13 1.55 -14.51
C LEU A 33 14.01 0.20 -15.24
N SER A 34 14.24 0.17 -16.56
CA SER A 34 14.17 -1.06 -17.38
C SER A 34 15.30 -2.05 -17.10
N GLU A 35 16.37 -1.61 -16.44
CA GLU A 35 17.48 -2.48 -16.01
C GLU A 35 17.22 -3.09 -14.62
N LEU A 36 16.34 -2.49 -13.81
CA LEU A 36 16.06 -2.98 -12.46
C LEU A 36 15.22 -4.26 -12.53
N ARG A 37 15.68 -5.32 -11.86
CA ARG A 37 15.02 -6.63 -11.75
C ARG A 37 14.80 -7.01 -10.29
N LEU A 38 13.67 -7.65 -10.02
CA LEU A 38 13.32 -8.19 -8.70
C LEU A 38 13.09 -9.70 -8.78
N HIS A 39 13.63 -10.42 -7.82
CA HIS A 39 13.55 -11.87 -7.74
C HIS A 39 13.03 -12.28 -6.36
N LEU A 40 11.93 -13.03 -6.34
CA LEU A 40 11.30 -13.53 -5.12
C LEU A 40 11.59 -15.01 -4.99
N VAL A 41 12.15 -15.44 -3.86
CA VAL A 41 12.46 -16.84 -3.59
C VAL A 41 11.65 -17.28 -2.38
N CYS A 42 10.66 -18.14 -2.61
CA CYS A 42 9.79 -18.66 -1.57
C CYS A 42 10.27 -20.06 -1.17
N ASP A 43 10.30 -20.33 0.13
CA ASP A 43 10.54 -21.66 0.65
C ASP A 43 9.24 -22.46 0.84
N ALA A 44 9.31 -23.61 1.50
CA ALA A 44 8.16 -24.50 1.72
C ALA A 44 7.08 -23.91 2.65
N SER A 45 7.41 -22.95 3.51
CA SER A 45 6.48 -22.35 4.47
C SER A 45 5.33 -21.60 3.81
N ILE A 46 5.51 -21.15 2.55
CA ILE A 46 4.48 -20.51 1.72
C ILE A 46 3.22 -21.37 1.56
N ARG A 47 3.34 -22.70 1.72
CA ARG A 47 2.22 -23.65 1.63
C ARG A 47 1.20 -23.48 2.76
N ASN A 48 1.63 -22.95 3.91
CA ASN A 48 0.85 -22.98 5.15
C ASN A 48 0.67 -21.59 5.79
N SER A 49 1.10 -20.50 5.14
CA SER A 49 0.94 -19.15 5.67
C SER A 49 0.29 -18.22 4.66
N SER A 50 -0.90 -17.73 5.03
CA SER A 50 -1.63 -16.68 4.33
C SER A 50 -0.86 -15.36 4.35
N ALA A 51 -0.17 -15.04 5.44
CA ALA A 51 0.69 -13.86 5.53
C ALA A 51 1.83 -13.92 4.50
N LEU A 52 2.56 -15.05 4.41
CA LEU A 52 3.64 -15.20 3.43
C LEU A 52 3.11 -15.18 1.98
N GLN A 53 1.94 -15.79 1.72
CA GLN A 53 1.31 -15.70 0.40
C GLN A 53 0.93 -14.25 0.07
N ALA A 54 0.40 -13.49 1.03
CA ALA A 54 0.05 -12.10 0.83
C ALA A 54 1.28 -11.23 0.60
N ALA A 55 2.40 -11.55 1.26
CA ALA A 55 3.69 -10.93 1.02
C ALA A 55 4.18 -11.18 -0.42
N LEU A 56 4.14 -12.42 -0.89
CA LEU A 56 4.50 -12.79 -2.26
C LEU A 56 3.65 -12.03 -3.28
N LEU A 57 2.33 -12.11 -3.18
CA LEU A 57 1.43 -11.48 -4.16
C LEU A 57 1.58 -9.95 -4.17
N THR A 58 1.74 -9.34 -2.99
CA THR A 58 1.98 -7.89 -2.89
C THR A 58 3.33 -7.51 -3.44
N ALA A 59 4.38 -8.29 -3.18
CA ALA A 59 5.71 -8.06 -3.71
C ALA A 59 5.75 -8.21 -5.24
N VAL A 60 5.04 -9.17 -5.83
CA VAL A 60 4.88 -9.28 -7.28
C VAL A 60 4.16 -8.05 -7.84
N ASN A 61 3.03 -7.67 -7.23
CA ASN A 61 2.18 -6.59 -7.73
C ASN A 61 2.85 -5.21 -7.61
N CYS A 62 3.63 -4.99 -6.55
CA CYS A 62 4.46 -3.79 -6.40
C CYS A 62 5.71 -3.86 -7.29
N GLY A 63 6.36 -5.03 -7.33
CA GLY A 63 7.60 -5.29 -8.06
C GLY A 63 7.47 -5.01 -9.54
N LYS A 64 6.43 -5.53 -10.21
CA LYS A 64 6.21 -5.29 -11.64
C LYS A 64 6.08 -3.80 -12.01
N ARG A 65 5.65 -2.97 -11.05
CA ARG A 65 5.45 -1.53 -11.21
C ARG A 65 6.70 -0.71 -10.91
N ALA A 66 7.62 -1.24 -10.11
CA ALA A 66 8.85 -0.56 -9.70
C ALA A 66 10.10 -1.04 -10.46
N PHE A 67 10.12 -2.30 -10.88
CA PHE A 67 11.23 -2.97 -11.56
C PHE A 67 10.82 -3.26 -13.01
N HIS A 68 11.02 -2.30 -13.91
CA HIS A 68 10.59 -2.44 -15.30
C HIS A 68 11.40 -3.48 -16.09
N GLY A 69 12.53 -3.95 -15.56
CA GLY A 69 13.24 -5.12 -16.08
C GLY A 69 12.52 -6.44 -15.82
N GLY A 70 11.50 -6.44 -14.95
CA GLY A 70 10.64 -7.58 -14.66
C GLY A 70 10.78 -8.12 -13.25
N THR A 71 9.79 -8.89 -12.83
CA THR A 71 9.77 -9.63 -11.56
C THR A 71 9.69 -11.12 -11.84
N SER A 72 10.52 -11.92 -11.17
CA SER A 72 10.44 -13.37 -11.25
C SER A 72 10.27 -14.01 -9.87
N VAL A 73 9.74 -15.24 -9.86
CA VAL A 73 9.47 -16.00 -8.63
C VAL A 73 10.02 -17.41 -8.78
N SER A 74 10.77 -17.86 -7.78
CA SER A 74 11.07 -19.27 -7.53
C SER A 74 10.27 -19.69 -6.30
N MET A 75 9.42 -20.70 -6.43
CA MET A 75 8.57 -21.18 -5.34
C MET A 75 8.30 -22.67 -5.50
N PRO A 76 7.89 -23.38 -4.43
CA PRO A 76 7.46 -24.77 -4.56
C PRO A 76 6.32 -24.93 -5.58
N GLU A 77 6.28 -26.05 -6.28
CA GLU A 77 5.22 -26.33 -7.26
C GLU A 77 3.87 -26.62 -6.58
N SER A 78 2.78 -26.37 -7.30
CA SER A 78 1.41 -26.72 -6.90
C SER A 78 1.04 -26.22 -5.49
N VAL A 79 1.41 -24.97 -5.17
CA VAL A 79 1.02 -24.34 -3.90
C VAL A 79 -0.44 -23.89 -4.00
N ARG A 80 -1.27 -24.37 -3.08
CA ARG A 80 -2.66 -23.92 -2.96
C ARG A 80 -2.71 -22.47 -2.50
N CYS A 81 -3.55 -21.66 -3.14
CA CYS A 81 -3.85 -20.32 -2.63
C CYS A 81 -4.71 -20.42 -1.36
N LEU A 82 -4.22 -19.81 -0.27
CA LEU A 82 -4.92 -19.69 1.02
C LEU A 82 -5.74 -18.39 1.13
N LEU A 83 -5.48 -17.43 0.24
CA LEU A 83 -6.13 -16.12 0.23
C LEU A 83 -7.47 -16.16 -0.53
N PRO A 84 -8.41 -15.25 -0.24
CA PRO A 84 -9.68 -15.13 -0.96
C PRO A 84 -9.46 -14.57 -2.37
N TRP A 85 -8.92 -15.41 -3.25
CA TRP A 85 -8.71 -15.07 -4.65
C TRP A 85 -9.84 -15.63 -5.52
N PRO A 86 -10.54 -14.79 -6.32
CA PRO A 86 -11.65 -15.23 -7.15
C PRO A 86 -11.21 -16.31 -8.15
N GLY A 87 -12.07 -17.31 -8.39
CA GLY A 87 -11.83 -18.35 -9.39
C GLY A 87 -10.88 -19.50 -8.99
N ALA A 88 -10.51 -19.59 -7.71
CA ALA A 88 -9.70 -20.68 -7.13
C ALA A 88 -8.51 -21.11 -8.02
N LEU A 89 -7.64 -20.13 -8.30
CA LEU A 89 -6.37 -20.34 -8.97
C LEU A 89 -5.35 -20.95 -7.99
N SER A 90 -4.47 -21.80 -8.51
CA SER A 90 -3.22 -22.14 -7.82
C SER A 90 -2.37 -20.89 -7.60
N LEU A 91 -1.51 -20.88 -6.58
CA LEU A 91 -0.70 -19.70 -6.28
C LEU A 91 0.24 -19.35 -7.45
N ASP A 92 0.69 -20.34 -8.22
CA ASP A 92 1.52 -20.15 -9.41
C ASP A 92 0.77 -19.48 -10.57
N GLU A 93 -0.51 -19.82 -10.78
CA GLU A 93 -1.37 -19.12 -11.74
C GLU A 93 -1.62 -17.66 -11.33
N ILE A 94 -1.82 -17.40 -10.04
CA ILE A 94 -2.02 -16.03 -9.54
C ILE A 94 -0.74 -15.21 -9.78
N VAL A 95 0.43 -15.74 -9.41
CA VAL A 95 1.72 -15.08 -9.63
C VAL A 95 1.93 -14.73 -11.11
N ARG A 96 1.62 -15.66 -12.02
CA ARG A 96 1.69 -15.41 -13.47
C ARG A 96 0.68 -14.35 -13.92
N SER A 97 -0.56 -14.41 -13.42
CA SER A 97 -1.62 -13.45 -13.76
C SER A 97 -1.29 -12.02 -13.32
N LEU A 98 -0.56 -11.90 -12.20
CA LEU A 98 -0.06 -10.61 -11.72
C LEU A 98 1.10 -10.10 -12.58
N GLY A 99 1.73 -10.93 -13.42
CA GLY A 99 2.75 -10.53 -14.39
C GLY A 99 4.18 -10.92 -14.02
N ALA A 100 4.37 -11.83 -13.05
CA ALA A 100 5.69 -12.37 -12.75
C ALA A 100 6.01 -13.64 -13.56
N LEU A 101 7.30 -13.83 -13.82
CA LEU A 101 7.84 -15.02 -14.48
C LEU A 101 8.20 -16.07 -13.42
N LEU A 102 7.68 -17.29 -13.55
CA LEU A 102 8.15 -18.41 -12.72
C LEU A 102 9.47 -18.94 -13.27
N VAL A 103 10.44 -19.10 -12.38
CA VAL A 103 11.80 -19.55 -12.72
C VAL A 103 12.24 -20.65 -11.76
N ASN A 104 13.16 -21.49 -12.23
CA ASN A 104 13.80 -22.51 -11.42
C ASN A 104 15.14 -21.97 -10.88
N GLY A 105 15.28 -21.96 -9.56
CA GLY A 105 16.53 -21.61 -8.89
C GLY A 105 16.79 -20.10 -8.79
N ARG A 106 17.98 -19.78 -8.30
CA ARG A 106 18.39 -18.41 -7.98
C ARG A 106 18.97 -17.69 -9.22
N PRO A 107 18.48 -16.50 -9.56
CA PRO A 107 19.02 -15.71 -10.68
C PRO A 107 20.39 -15.10 -10.36
N GLN A 108 21.16 -14.79 -11.41
CA GLN A 108 22.56 -14.34 -11.31
C GLN A 108 22.72 -12.85 -10.98
N SER A 109 21.69 -12.03 -11.22
CA SER A 109 21.72 -10.57 -10.99
C SER A 109 20.34 -10.07 -10.57
N GLY A 110 20.28 -8.84 -10.07
CA GLY A 110 19.04 -8.21 -9.58
C GLY A 110 18.87 -8.32 -8.06
N GLU A 111 17.81 -7.68 -7.57
CA GLU A 111 17.47 -7.66 -6.16
C GLU A 111 16.73 -8.94 -5.77
N VAL A 112 17.06 -9.53 -4.62
CA VAL A 112 16.43 -10.77 -4.14
C VAL A 112 15.70 -10.54 -2.82
N LEU A 113 14.42 -10.93 -2.78
CA LEU A 113 13.65 -11.07 -1.54
C LEU A 113 13.39 -12.56 -1.27
N LEU A 114 13.84 -13.02 -0.11
CA LEU A 114 13.54 -14.34 0.42
C LEU A 114 12.21 -14.26 1.19
N ILE A 115 11.29 -15.17 0.92
CA ILE A 115 9.98 -15.25 1.57
C ILE A 115 9.88 -16.57 2.30
N GLY A 116 9.84 -16.49 3.63
CA GLY A 116 9.88 -17.63 4.52
C GLY A 116 11.16 -17.70 5.35
N PRO A 117 11.17 -18.57 6.38
CA PRO A 117 12.23 -18.61 7.38
C PRO A 117 13.48 -19.39 6.95
N ASP A 118 13.43 -20.17 5.87
CA ASP A 118 14.54 -21.05 5.50
C ASP A 118 15.79 -20.25 5.11
N SER A 119 16.93 -20.66 5.66
CA SER A 119 18.24 -20.07 5.43
C SER A 119 18.90 -20.57 4.14
N SER A 120 18.10 -20.91 3.11
CA SER A 120 18.61 -21.28 1.78
C SER A 120 19.65 -20.26 1.31
N PRO A 121 20.71 -20.66 0.57
CA PRO A 121 21.93 -19.87 0.45
C PRO A 121 21.63 -18.43 0.04
N ALA A 122 21.81 -17.54 1.02
CA ALA A 122 21.59 -16.11 0.91
C ALA A 122 22.92 -15.40 0.70
N THR A 123 22.90 -14.27 0.02
CA THR A 123 24.03 -13.33 -0.01
C THR A 123 23.79 -12.23 1.01
N SER A 124 24.85 -11.50 1.37
CA SER A 124 24.76 -10.34 2.29
C SER A 124 23.92 -9.18 1.76
N THR A 125 23.49 -9.24 0.50
CA THR A 125 22.59 -8.26 -0.10
C THR A 125 21.14 -8.71 -0.09
N ASP A 126 20.84 -9.98 0.19
CA ASP A 126 19.45 -10.43 0.16
C ASP A 126 18.66 -9.87 1.34
N LEU A 127 17.37 -9.71 1.12
CA LEU A 127 16.44 -9.31 2.17
C LEU A 127 15.50 -10.47 2.45
N ARG A 128 15.26 -10.78 3.72
CA ARG A 128 14.29 -11.78 4.15
C ARG A 128 13.03 -11.10 4.66
N VAL A 129 11.90 -11.52 4.12
CA VAL A 129 10.56 -11.09 4.51
C VAL A 129 10.07 -12.00 5.63
N LEU A 130 9.69 -11.39 6.76
CA LEU A 130 9.09 -12.07 7.90
C LEU A 130 7.71 -11.47 8.15
N ALA A 131 6.69 -12.32 8.29
CA ALA A 131 5.33 -11.84 8.50
C ALA A 131 4.44 -12.84 9.21
N THR A 132 3.50 -12.30 9.97
CA THR A 132 2.28 -12.94 10.45
C THR A 132 1.11 -12.01 10.08
N GLY A 133 -0.04 -12.17 10.74
CA GLY A 133 -1.17 -11.27 10.59
C GLY A 133 -0.93 -9.86 11.17
N TRP A 134 -0.52 -9.79 12.44
CA TRP A 134 -0.38 -8.51 13.17
C TRP A 134 0.99 -7.86 13.06
N ARG A 135 1.98 -8.52 12.49
CA ARG A 135 3.33 -7.97 12.33
C ARG A 135 3.96 -8.40 11.03
N GLY A 136 4.80 -7.52 10.48
CA GLY A 136 5.51 -7.78 9.25
C GLY A 136 6.73 -6.88 9.13
N GLY A 137 7.77 -7.39 8.50
CA GLY A 137 9.01 -6.67 8.32
C GLY A 137 9.98 -7.38 7.38
N VAL A 138 11.14 -6.74 7.23
CA VAL A 138 12.23 -7.17 6.35
C VAL A 138 13.52 -7.05 7.12
N ILE A 139 14.35 -8.08 7.06
CA ILE A 139 15.68 -8.12 7.66
C ILE A 139 16.73 -8.43 6.59
N PRO A 140 17.99 -8.01 6.75
CA PRO A 140 19.11 -8.57 6.00
C PRO A 140 19.12 -10.10 6.14
N ALA A 141 19.37 -10.83 5.04
CA ALA A 141 19.23 -12.29 5.04
C ALA A 141 20.30 -13.04 5.85
N ASP A 142 21.42 -12.39 6.15
CA ASP A 142 22.49 -12.86 7.03
C ASP A 142 22.19 -12.66 8.52
N GLU A 143 21.15 -11.88 8.87
CA GLU A 143 20.64 -11.83 10.23
C GLU A 143 19.87 -13.10 10.59
N MET A 144 20.20 -13.69 11.75
CA MET A 144 19.51 -14.83 12.31
C MET A 144 18.47 -14.36 13.33
N ILE A 145 17.24 -14.16 12.86
CA ILE A 145 16.09 -13.80 13.70
C ILE A 145 15.07 -14.93 13.64
N ALA A 146 14.56 -15.32 14.81
CA ALA A 146 13.49 -16.31 14.89
C ALA A 146 12.25 -15.79 14.13
N PRO A 147 11.62 -16.61 13.29
CA PRO A 147 10.43 -16.20 12.57
C PRO A 147 9.32 -15.84 13.56
N PRO A 148 8.57 -14.74 13.34
CA PRO A 148 7.47 -14.40 14.22
C PRO A 148 6.39 -15.49 14.17
N SER A 149 5.89 -15.87 15.34
CA SER A 149 4.70 -16.73 15.49
C SER A 149 3.44 -15.90 15.70
N GLY A 150 2.26 -16.53 15.61
CA GLY A 150 0.98 -15.92 15.98
C GLY A 150 -0.07 -16.02 14.90
N SER A 151 -1.15 -15.23 15.04
CA SER A 151 -2.28 -15.20 14.11
C SER A 151 -1.84 -15.02 12.66
N ASP A 152 -2.28 -15.89 11.75
CA ASP A 152 -1.93 -15.86 10.32
C ASP A 152 -3.07 -15.26 9.49
N PHE A 153 -2.85 -14.06 8.95
CA PHE A 153 -3.72 -13.40 7.98
C PHE A 153 -2.92 -12.40 7.13
N ALA A 154 -3.54 -11.83 6.09
CA ALA A 154 -2.82 -11.16 5.01
C ALA A 154 -2.04 -9.89 5.42
N THR A 155 -2.54 -9.08 6.35
CA THR A 155 -2.11 -7.68 6.53
C THR A 155 -0.61 -7.50 6.82
N GLY A 156 -0.04 -8.23 7.78
CA GLY A 156 1.39 -8.16 8.05
C GLY A 156 2.23 -8.61 6.85
N GLY A 157 1.74 -9.60 6.11
CA GLY A 157 2.32 -10.05 4.84
C GLY A 157 2.36 -8.96 3.77
N ILE A 158 1.23 -8.29 3.53
CA ILE A 158 1.11 -7.19 2.55
C ILE A 158 2.12 -6.09 2.87
N PHE A 159 2.20 -5.68 4.13
CA PHE A 159 3.17 -4.69 4.57
C PHE A 159 4.61 -5.16 4.34
N ALA A 160 4.95 -6.37 4.79
CA ALA A 160 6.31 -6.90 4.70
C ALA A 160 6.77 -7.07 3.24
N GLY A 161 5.89 -7.58 2.37
CA GLY A 161 6.17 -7.71 0.94
C GLY A 161 6.37 -6.36 0.26
N ALA A 162 5.53 -5.37 0.57
CA ALA A 162 5.66 -4.01 0.06
C ALA A 162 6.94 -3.32 0.57
N LEU A 163 7.26 -3.43 1.86
CA LEU A 163 8.49 -2.91 2.45
C LEU A 163 9.73 -3.55 1.82
N GLY A 164 9.68 -4.85 1.51
CA GLY A 164 10.76 -5.56 0.83
C GLY A 164 11.01 -4.98 -0.55
N VAL A 165 9.95 -4.77 -1.34
CA VAL A 165 10.04 -4.11 -2.65
C VAL A 165 10.59 -2.69 -2.52
N ALA A 166 10.17 -1.93 -1.50
CA ALA A 166 10.65 -0.58 -1.25
C ALA A 166 12.17 -0.56 -1.00
N LYS A 167 12.65 -1.37 -0.04
CA LYS A 167 14.07 -1.46 0.32
C LYS A 167 14.93 -1.94 -0.85
N ALA A 168 14.49 -2.98 -1.57
CA ALA A 168 15.15 -3.45 -2.80
C ALA A 168 15.22 -2.33 -3.85
N PHE A 169 14.11 -1.60 -4.06
CA PHE A 169 14.06 -0.51 -5.03
C PHE A 169 14.99 0.64 -4.64
N PHE A 170 15.04 1.03 -3.36
CA PHE A 170 15.92 2.11 -2.90
C PHE A 170 17.40 1.79 -3.12
N ARG A 171 17.80 0.54 -2.92
CA ARG A 171 19.16 0.07 -3.22
C ARG A 171 19.42 0.06 -4.72
N ALA A 172 18.59 -0.64 -5.50
CA ALA A 172 18.77 -0.80 -6.95
C ALA A 172 18.78 0.53 -7.70
N SER A 173 17.88 1.45 -7.33
CA SER A 173 17.82 2.80 -7.88
C SER A 173 18.96 3.71 -7.41
N GLY A 174 19.60 3.38 -6.29
CA GLY A 174 20.59 4.21 -5.61
C GLY A 174 20.00 5.35 -4.78
N ILE A 175 18.66 5.44 -4.62
CA ILE A 175 17.99 6.46 -3.81
C ILE A 175 18.49 6.43 -2.35
N CYS A 176 18.48 5.24 -1.74
CA CYS A 176 19.02 4.98 -0.41
C CYS A 176 19.57 3.56 -0.35
N VAL A 177 20.88 3.40 -0.48
CA VAL A 177 21.55 2.09 -0.43
C VAL A 177 21.49 1.49 0.99
N ARG A 178 21.57 2.33 2.02
CA ARG A 178 21.58 1.91 3.43
C ARG A 178 20.27 1.24 3.87
N ALA A 179 19.15 1.62 3.26
CA ALA A 179 17.83 1.11 3.63
C ALA A 179 17.70 -0.42 3.56
N ALA A 180 18.55 -1.10 2.76
CA ALA A 180 18.55 -2.55 2.62
C ALA A 180 19.58 -3.27 3.52
N HIS A 181 20.26 -2.55 4.42
CA HIS A 181 21.21 -3.11 5.40
C HIS A 181 20.70 -3.10 6.83
N VAL A 182 19.45 -2.65 7.05
CA VAL A 182 18.86 -2.51 8.38
C VAL A 182 17.51 -3.18 8.41
N ALA A 183 17.27 -3.97 9.47
CA ALA A 183 15.97 -4.53 9.76
C ALA A 183 14.92 -3.43 9.92
N GLY A 184 13.74 -3.62 9.33
CA GLY A 184 12.62 -2.69 9.47
C GLY A 184 11.31 -3.43 9.44
N GLY A 185 10.36 -3.02 10.28
CA GLY A 185 9.08 -3.68 10.38
C GLY A 185 8.11 -2.94 11.28
N ALA A 186 6.90 -3.49 11.41
CA ALA A 186 5.81 -2.91 12.17
C ALA A 186 5.00 -3.97 12.91
N SER A 187 4.54 -3.61 14.11
CA SER A 187 3.39 -4.27 14.75
C SER A 187 2.15 -3.42 14.56
N PHE A 188 1.15 -4.00 13.91
CA PHE A 188 -0.17 -3.42 13.73
C PHE A 188 -1.01 -3.48 15.01
N TRP A 189 -0.70 -4.42 15.90
CA TRP A 189 -1.37 -4.55 17.20
C TRP A 189 -0.85 -3.53 18.19
N ASN A 190 0.47 -3.44 18.37
CA ASN A 190 1.12 -2.49 19.25
C ASN A 190 2.16 -1.63 18.47
N PRO A 191 1.74 -0.54 17.83
CA PRO A 191 2.62 0.29 17.00
C PRO A 191 3.74 1.00 17.75
N LEU A 192 3.66 1.04 19.09
CA LEU A 192 4.65 1.69 19.95
C LEU A 192 5.78 0.74 20.37
N SER A 193 5.65 -0.56 20.09
CA SER A 193 6.67 -1.57 20.40
C SER A 193 7.43 -1.99 19.15
N GLY A 194 8.61 -2.58 19.35
CA GLY A 194 9.38 -3.19 18.28
C GLY A 194 8.62 -4.37 17.69
N TRP A 195 8.60 -4.49 16.37
CA TRP A 195 7.79 -5.52 15.68
C TRP A 195 8.23 -6.97 15.96
N LEU A 196 9.43 -7.16 16.51
CA LEU A 196 9.99 -8.43 16.95
C LEU A 196 9.77 -8.69 18.44
N ASP A 197 9.25 -7.72 19.19
CA ASP A 197 9.01 -7.87 20.62
C ASP A 197 7.86 -8.87 20.86
N SER A 198 7.81 -9.45 22.06
CA SER A 198 6.77 -10.42 22.42
C SER A 198 5.37 -9.83 22.45
N ASP A 199 5.25 -8.54 22.77
CA ASP A 199 3.99 -7.79 22.83
C ASP A 199 3.56 -7.22 21.47
N ALA A 200 4.37 -7.43 20.42
CA ALA A 200 4.02 -7.12 19.04
C ALA A 200 2.95 -8.06 18.48
N GLU A 201 2.71 -9.20 19.13
CA GLU A 201 1.70 -10.16 18.76
C GLU A 201 0.31 -9.69 19.20
N GLY A 202 -0.63 -9.64 18.25
CA GLY A 202 -2.03 -9.38 18.53
C GLY A 202 -2.86 -10.65 18.73
N PRO A 203 -4.12 -10.51 19.16
CA PRO A 203 -5.00 -11.65 19.42
C PRO A 203 -5.35 -12.44 18.14
N GLU A 204 -6.05 -13.56 18.29
CA GLU A 204 -6.73 -14.22 17.17
C GLU A 204 -7.63 -13.19 16.46
N LEU A 205 -7.53 -13.11 15.13
CA LEU A 205 -8.41 -12.26 14.35
C LEU A 205 -9.80 -12.91 14.35
N ALA A 206 -10.70 -12.40 15.19
CA ALA A 206 -12.07 -12.88 15.35
C ALA A 206 -13.08 -12.11 14.48
N TYR A 207 -12.85 -10.81 14.26
CA TYR A 207 -13.82 -9.92 13.64
C TYR A 207 -13.21 -9.00 12.57
N LEU A 208 -13.97 -8.75 11.51
CA LEU A 208 -13.63 -7.84 10.43
C LEU A 208 -14.73 -6.81 10.20
N PRO A 209 -14.41 -5.62 9.67
CA PRO A 209 -15.37 -4.53 9.51
C PRO A 209 -16.43 -4.90 8.48
N LYS A 210 -17.71 -4.71 8.84
CA LYS A 210 -18.85 -5.04 7.96
C LYS A 210 -19.20 -3.91 7.00
N GLN A 211 -19.06 -2.65 7.42
CA GLN A 211 -19.48 -1.50 6.62
C GLN A 211 -18.48 -0.35 6.77
N PHE A 212 -18.10 0.26 5.65
CA PHE A 212 -17.24 1.45 5.64
C PHE A 212 -17.35 2.22 4.33
N TRP A 213 -16.96 3.48 4.36
CA TRP A 213 -16.87 4.37 3.21
C TRP A 213 -15.40 4.57 2.82
N LEU A 214 -15.03 4.15 1.62
CA LEU A 214 -13.70 4.38 1.05
C LEU A 214 -13.71 5.65 0.19
N LEU A 215 -12.99 6.66 0.67
CA LEU A 215 -12.95 8.01 0.13
C LEU A 215 -11.62 8.27 -0.58
N GLY A 216 -11.66 8.51 -1.89
CA GLY A 216 -10.46 8.65 -2.72
C GLY A 216 -9.87 7.30 -3.12
N LEU A 217 -9.81 7.03 -4.41
CA LEU A 217 -9.48 5.74 -5.03
C LEU A 217 -8.26 5.83 -5.94
N GLY A 218 -7.38 6.78 -5.64
CA GLY A 218 -6.00 6.79 -6.13
C GLY A 218 -5.21 5.57 -5.64
N HIS A 219 -3.89 5.62 -5.78
CA HIS A 219 -3.03 4.48 -5.40
C HIS A 219 -3.19 4.02 -3.94
N LEU A 220 -3.40 4.93 -2.98
CA LEU A 220 -3.64 4.57 -1.58
C LEU A 220 -5.00 3.89 -1.38
N GLY A 221 -6.09 4.43 -1.95
CA GLY A 221 -7.42 3.81 -1.86
C GLY A 221 -7.47 2.42 -2.51
N GLN A 222 -6.77 2.24 -3.64
CA GLN A 222 -6.59 0.92 -4.25
C GLN A 222 -5.80 -0.04 -3.35
N ALA A 223 -4.84 0.47 -2.58
CA ALA A 223 -4.09 -0.36 -1.64
C ALA A 223 -4.89 -0.77 -0.39
N VAL A 224 -5.76 0.11 0.10
CA VAL A 224 -6.77 -0.24 1.10
C VAL A 224 -7.68 -1.36 0.57
N ALA A 225 -8.20 -1.22 -0.66
CA ALA A 225 -9.01 -2.26 -1.29
C ALA A 225 -8.25 -3.57 -1.56
N TRP A 226 -6.95 -3.49 -1.89
CA TRP A 226 -6.07 -4.65 -2.02
C TRP A 226 -5.98 -5.43 -0.71
N ASN A 227 -5.72 -4.76 0.42
CA ASN A 227 -5.66 -5.45 1.72
C ASN A 227 -7.02 -6.04 2.11
N LEU A 228 -8.09 -5.24 2.05
CA LEU A 228 -9.44 -5.72 2.36
C LEU A 228 -9.83 -6.96 1.55
N GLY A 229 -9.48 -6.96 0.25
CA GLY A 229 -9.75 -8.08 -0.64
C GLY A 229 -8.92 -9.35 -0.36
N LEU A 230 -7.95 -9.32 0.55
CA LEU A 230 -7.15 -10.48 0.93
C LEU A 230 -7.42 -10.96 2.37
N LEU A 231 -8.31 -10.28 3.11
CA LEU A 231 -8.66 -10.64 4.49
C LEU A 231 -9.61 -11.84 4.55
N PRO A 232 -9.52 -12.68 5.60
CA PRO A 232 -10.28 -13.90 5.71
C PRO A 232 -11.71 -13.63 6.23
N PHE A 233 -12.57 -12.97 5.47
CA PHE A 233 -13.99 -12.85 5.83
C PHE A 233 -14.66 -14.24 5.82
N ALA A 234 -15.39 -14.60 6.89
CA ALA A 234 -16.16 -15.84 6.91
C ALA A 234 -17.27 -15.83 5.85
N ASP A 235 -17.95 -14.68 5.72
CA ASP A 235 -18.96 -14.39 4.71
C ASP A 235 -18.80 -12.95 4.20
N SER A 236 -18.09 -12.78 3.08
CA SER A 236 -17.85 -11.47 2.47
C SER A 236 -19.10 -10.84 1.86
N SER A 237 -20.17 -11.60 1.63
CA SER A 237 -21.44 -11.09 1.08
C SER A 237 -22.16 -10.12 2.02
N GLN A 238 -21.81 -10.15 3.30
CA GLN A 238 -22.33 -9.24 4.31
C GLN A 238 -21.59 -7.90 4.35
N VAL A 239 -20.48 -7.76 3.64
CA VAL A 239 -19.63 -6.57 3.67
C VAL A 239 -20.13 -5.56 2.65
N THR A 240 -20.42 -4.34 3.08
CA THR A 240 -20.81 -3.24 2.20
C THR A 240 -19.76 -2.14 2.19
N VAL A 241 -19.36 -1.71 0.99
CA VAL A 241 -18.36 -0.66 0.80
C VAL A 241 -18.94 0.46 -0.05
N GLN A 242 -19.05 1.66 0.52
CA GLN A 242 -19.35 2.84 -0.28
C GLN A 242 -18.05 3.38 -0.87
N LEU A 243 -18.05 3.66 -2.16
CA LEU A 243 -16.89 4.09 -2.94
C LEU A 243 -17.14 5.51 -3.45
N GLN A 244 -16.24 6.45 -3.12
CA GLN A 244 -16.34 7.82 -3.63
C GLN A 244 -15.03 8.31 -4.24
N ASP A 245 -15.06 8.54 -5.55
CA ASP A 245 -14.01 9.18 -6.34
C ASP A 245 -14.63 9.62 -7.68
N PHE A 246 -14.22 10.76 -8.23
CA PHE A 246 -14.71 11.29 -9.50
C PHE A 246 -13.71 11.12 -10.66
N ASP A 247 -12.49 10.68 -10.37
CA ASP A 247 -11.45 10.50 -11.37
C ASP A 247 -11.62 9.21 -12.19
N ARG A 248 -11.10 9.28 -13.40
CA ARG A 248 -10.88 8.12 -14.27
C ARG A 248 -9.42 7.67 -14.16
N ALA A 249 -9.18 6.38 -14.44
CA ALA A 249 -7.84 5.84 -14.53
C ALA A 249 -7.12 6.38 -15.78
N VAL A 250 -5.87 6.78 -15.59
CA VAL A 250 -4.95 7.24 -16.63
C VAL A 250 -3.69 6.40 -16.63
N GLU A 251 -2.94 6.40 -17.73
CA GLU A 251 -1.77 5.54 -17.93
C GLU A 251 -0.72 5.66 -16.82
N GLY A 252 -0.48 6.86 -16.31
CA GLY A 252 0.42 7.12 -15.18
C GLY A 252 -0.01 6.43 -13.88
N ASN A 253 -1.29 6.05 -13.73
CA ASN A 253 -1.77 5.28 -12.58
C ASN A 253 -1.26 3.83 -12.59
N MET A 254 -0.89 3.25 -13.74
CA MET A 254 -0.40 1.87 -13.80
C MET A 254 0.86 1.66 -12.96
N SER A 255 1.70 2.69 -12.82
CA SER A 255 2.94 2.64 -12.04
C SER A 255 2.73 2.62 -10.51
N ALA A 256 1.55 2.95 -10.01
CA ALA A 256 1.32 3.11 -8.57
C ALA A 256 0.03 2.44 -8.05
N GLY A 257 -1.05 2.41 -8.84
CA GLY A 257 -2.31 1.80 -8.43
C GLY A 257 -2.26 0.28 -8.52
N LEU A 258 -2.44 -0.41 -7.38
CA LEU A 258 -2.38 -1.88 -7.30
C LEU A 258 -3.50 -2.60 -8.09
N LEU A 259 -4.58 -1.90 -8.41
CA LEU A 259 -5.74 -2.44 -9.13
C LEU A 259 -5.85 -1.86 -10.56
N CYS A 260 -4.98 -0.92 -10.92
CA CYS A 260 -4.98 -0.27 -12.21
C CYS A 260 -4.08 -1.03 -13.20
N GLU A 261 -4.65 -1.42 -14.33
CA GLU A 261 -3.99 -2.12 -15.44
C GLU A 261 -4.37 -1.41 -16.76
N SER A 262 -3.73 -1.77 -17.87
CA SER A 262 -3.91 -1.07 -19.15
C SER A 262 -5.35 -1.12 -19.69
N GLN A 263 -6.09 -2.19 -19.44
CA GLN A 263 -7.50 -2.30 -19.83
C GLN A 263 -8.44 -1.37 -19.04
N HIS A 264 -7.96 -0.75 -17.96
CA HIS A 264 -8.76 0.13 -17.12
C HIS A 264 -8.71 1.60 -17.51
N ILE A 265 -7.82 1.99 -18.43
CA ILE A 265 -7.65 3.39 -18.83
C ILE A 265 -8.96 3.99 -19.35
N GLY A 266 -9.33 5.16 -18.82
CA GLY A 266 -10.58 5.85 -19.12
C GLY A 266 -11.78 5.39 -18.28
N ARG A 267 -11.71 4.28 -17.53
CA ARG A 267 -12.78 3.87 -16.60
C ARG A 267 -12.70 4.67 -15.30
N TYR A 268 -13.85 4.92 -14.66
CA TYR A 268 -13.87 5.51 -13.32
C TYR A 268 -13.17 4.61 -12.31
N LYS A 269 -12.39 5.21 -11.40
CA LYS A 269 -11.66 4.47 -10.36
C LYS A 269 -12.61 3.71 -9.42
N THR A 270 -13.79 4.27 -9.15
CA THR A 270 -14.88 3.61 -8.42
C THR A 270 -15.25 2.27 -9.02
N ARG A 271 -15.40 2.19 -10.35
CA ARG A 271 -15.75 0.95 -11.07
C ARG A 271 -14.63 -0.09 -11.02
N ILE A 272 -13.38 0.35 -11.13
CA ILE A 272 -12.21 -0.55 -11.04
C ILE A 272 -12.12 -1.18 -9.63
N VAL A 273 -12.30 -0.37 -8.59
CA VAL A 273 -12.28 -0.84 -7.20
C VAL A 273 -13.51 -1.68 -6.88
N SER A 274 -14.68 -1.32 -7.42
CA SER A 274 -15.91 -2.10 -7.34
C SER A 274 -15.71 -3.50 -7.89
N ASP A 275 -15.23 -3.63 -9.13
CA ASP A 275 -14.97 -4.93 -9.77
C ASP A 275 -14.06 -5.82 -8.90
N TRP A 276 -13.02 -5.23 -8.30
CA TRP A 276 -12.10 -5.94 -7.42
C TRP A 276 -12.75 -6.47 -6.13
N LEU A 277 -13.58 -5.65 -5.48
CA LEU A 277 -14.26 -5.98 -4.24
C LEU A 277 -15.43 -6.95 -4.47
N GLU A 278 -16.23 -6.72 -5.51
CA GLU A 278 -17.39 -7.56 -5.85
C GLU A 278 -16.98 -8.96 -6.33
N ALA A 279 -15.86 -9.08 -7.04
CA ALA A 279 -15.29 -10.39 -7.37
C ALA A 279 -14.96 -11.23 -6.12
N ARG A 280 -14.82 -10.60 -4.96
CA ARG A 280 -14.57 -11.24 -3.65
C ARG A 280 -15.82 -11.33 -2.79
N GLY A 281 -16.98 -11.05 -3.37
CA GLY A 281 -18.29 -11.18 -2.73
C GLY A 281 -18.77 -9.94 -2.00
N PHE A 282 -18.02 -8.84 -1.97
CA PHE A 282 -18.45 -7.63 -1.27
C PHE A 282 -19.58 -6.96 -2.06
N SER A 283 -20.44 -6.20 -1.40
CA SER A 283 -21.41 -5.32 -2.07
C SER A 283 -20.86 -3.90 -2.12
N THR A 284 -20.98 -3.21 -3.26
CA THR A 284 -20.51 -1.83 -3.36
C THR A 284 -21.60 -0.84 -3.77
N SER A 285 -21.46 0.41 -3.32
CA SER A 285 -22.25 1.55 -3.80
C SER A 285 -21.30 2.63 -4.30
N ILE A 286 -21.58 3.24 -5.46
CA ILE A 286 -20.63 4.11 -6.15
C ILE A 286 -21.14 5.55 -6.22
N TYR A 287 -20.29 6.48 -5.80
CA TYR A 287 -20.51 7.91 -5.83
C TYR A 287 -19.39 8.59 -6.63
N GLU A 288 -19.66 8.89 -7.90
CA GLU A 288 -18.70 9.53 -8.82
C GLU A 288 -18.74 11.07 -8.68
N ARG A 289 -18.54 11.58 -7.46
CA ARG A 289 -18.55 13.01 -7.14
C ARG A 289 -17.43 13.38 -6.15
N ALA A 290 -17.01 14.65 -6.18
CA ALA A 290 -16.07 15.19 -5.21
C ALA A 290 -16.60 15.11 -3.77
N PHE A 291 -15.70 14.95 -2.81
CA PHE A 291 -16.00 15.08 -1.39
C PHE A 291 -15.71 16.52 -0.97
N ASP A 292 -16.71 17.18 -0.40
CA ASP A 292 -16.74 18.61 -0.18
C ASP A 292 -17.59 18.98 1.05
N ALA A 293 -17.75 20.28 1.31
CA ALA A 293 -18.53 20.80 2.43
C ALA A 293 -20.01 20.37 2.44
N LEU A 294 -20.56 19.94 1.31
CA LEU A 294 -21.95 19.50 1.18
C LEU A 294 -22.11 18.00 1.43
N THR A 295 -21.00 17.28 1.60
CA THR A 295 -21.03 15.85 1.84
C THR A 295 -21.31 15.56 3.30
N GLN A 296 -22.45 14.92 3.55
CA GLN A 296 -22.95 14.56 4.87
C GLN A 296 -23.43 13.11 4.85
N ARG A 297 -22.90 12.30 5.76
CA ARG A 297 -23.33 10.92 5.94
C ARG A 297 -24.80 10.87 6.37
N GLN A 298 -25.61 10.08 5.67
CA GLN A 298 -27.00 9.80 6.06
C GLN A 298 -27.07 8.73 7.15
N SER A 299 -28.20 8.61 7.85
CA SER A 299 -28.33 7.74 9.02
C SER A 299 -28.05 6.26 8.74
N ASP A 300 -28.34 5.80 7.53
CA ASP A 300 -28.21 4.43 7.02
C ASP A 300 -26.88 4.17 6.29
N GLU A 301 -26.05 5.19 6.09
CA GLU A 301 -24.73 5.05 5.46
C GLU A 301 -23.64 4.68 6.49
N PRO A 302 -22.53 4.04 6.05
CA PRO A 302 -21.44 3.62 6.92
C PRO A 302 -20.87 4.77 7.75
N ARG A 303 -20.70 4.54 9.04
CA ARG A 303 -20.21 5.50 10.04
C ARG A 303 -18.69 5.58 10.11
N ILE A 304 -17.98 4.66 9.45
CA ILE A 304 -16.53 4.68 9.34
C ILE A 304 -16.12 5.17 7.95
N ALA A 305 -15.20 6.12 7.89
CA ALA A 305 -14.53 6.52 6.65
C ALA A 305 -13.06 6.12 6.65
N LEU A 306 -12.61 5.53 5.53
CA LEU A 306 -11.20 5.38 5.19
C LEU A 306 -10.87 6.43 4.12
N CYS A 307 -10.12 7.46 4.50
CA CYS A 307 -9.82 8.61 3.66
C CYS A 307 -8.42 8.56 3.06
N CYS A 308 -8.37 8.51 1.74
CA CYS A 308 -7.17 8.38 0.92
C CYS A 308 -7.02 9.53 -0.10
N PHE A 309 -7.60 10.69 0.18
CA PHE A 309 -7.45 11.89 -0.66
C PHE A 309 -6.00 12.36 -0.72
N ASP A 310 -5.64 13.05 -1.80
CA ASP A 310 -4.35 13.76 -1.96
C ASP A 310 -4.49 15.28 -1.85
N SER A 311 -5.70 15.78 -1.58
CA SER A 311 -6.03 17.19 -1.52
C SER A 311 -6.37 17.64 -0.09
N ALA A 312 -5.73 18.72 0.35
CA ALA A 312 -6.04 19.37 1.63
C ALA A 312 -7.49 19.89 1.67
N GLY A 313 -8.02 20.33 0.51
CA GLY A 313 -9.39 20.82 0.38
C GLY A 313 -10.44 19.77 0.78
N ALA A 314 -10.35 18.55 0.25
CA ALA A 314 -11.29 17.49 0.60
C ALA A 314 -11.11 17.03 2.07
N ARG A 315 -9.85 16.87 2.52
CA ARG A 315 -9.54 16.43 3.90
C ARG A 315 -10.11 17.39 4.96
N ARG A 316 -10.13 18.69 4.69
CA ARG A 316 -10.69 19.71 5.58
C ARG A 316 -12.13 19.42 6.03
N HIS A 317 -12.92 18.78 5.15
CA HIS A 317 -14.35 18.55 5.38
C HIS A 317 -14.65 17.26 6.15
N LEU A 318 -13.64 16.41 6.42
CA LEU A 318 -13.83 15.11 7.09
C LEU A 318 -14.47 15.25 8.48
N GLY A 319 -14.11 16.30 9.23
CA GLY A 319 -14.59 16.51 10.60
C GLY A 319 -16.07 16.87 10.69
N ASP A 320 -16.64 17.40 9.60
CA ASP A 320 -18.03 17.86 9.58
C ASP A 320 -18.97 16.85 8.91
N ALA A 321 -18.46 15.77 8.31
CA ALA A 321 -19.24 14.85 7.48
C ALA A 321 -20.06 13.81 8.26
N GLY A 322 -20.01 13.83 9.59
CA GLY A 322 -20.87 13.01 10.46
C GLY A 322 -20.43 11.55 10.65
N PHE A 323 -19.14 11.25 10.47
CA PHE A 323 -18.56 9.93 10.74
C PHE A 323 -18.27 9.71 12.23
N ASP A 324 -18.51 8.49 12.73
CA ASP A 324 -18.17 8.08 14.10
C ASP A 324 -16.65 7.82 14.24
N LEU A 325 -16.00 7.45 13.13
CA LEU A 325 -14.55 7.26 13.00
C LEU A 325 -14.10 7.58 11.56
N VAL A 326 -13.04 8.36 11.43
CA VAL A 326 -12.31 8.58 10.18
C VAL A 326 -10.89 8.09 10.40
N VAL A 327 -10.39 7.24 9.51
CA VAL A 327 -8.97 6.90 9.38
C VAL A 327 -8.47 7.56 8.10
N GLU A 328 -7.69 8.61 8.23
CA GLU A 328 -7.16 9.41 7.13
C GLU A 328 -5.68 9.09 6.96
N CYS A 329 -5.21 9.00 5.72
CA CYS A 329 -3.77 8.91 5.49
C CYS A 329 -3.34 9.70 4.25
N GLY A 330 -2.28 10.49 4.44
CA GLY A 330 -1.58 11.20 3.39
C GLY A 330 -0.20 10.58 3.11
N LEU A 331 0.20 10.65 1.85
CA LEU A 331 1.51 10.20 1.38
C LEU A 331 2.37 11.40 1.02
N GLY A 332 3.68 11.30 1.26
CA GLY A 332 4.63 12.28 0.76
C GLY A 332 4.73 12.23 -0.77
N SER A 333 5.41 13.20 -1.36
CA SER A 333 5.28 13.43 -2.81
C SER A 333 6.51 13.94 -3.54
N SER A 334 7.58 14.23 -2.81
CA SER A 334 8.86 14.74 -3.29
C SER A 334 9.95 13.68 -3.16
N LEU A 335 11.15 13.91 -3.72
CA LEU A 335 12.24 12.95 -3.55
C LEU A 335 12.60 12.71 -2.07
N ASP A 336 12.38 13.71 -1.22
CA ASP A 336 12.76 13.68 0.19
C ASP A 336 11.79 12.84 1.02
N ASP A 337 10.52 12.75 0.61
CA ASP A 337 9.45 12.19 1.43
C ASP A 337 8.44 11.27 0.70
N PHE A 338 8.61 10.96 -0.60
CA PHE A 338 7.63 10.14 -1.34
C PHE A 338 7.36 8.75 -0.75
N ASP A 339 8.27 8.28 0.10
CA ASP A 339 8.20 7.03 0.84
C ASP A 339 7.74 7.20 2.30
N SER A 340 7.21 8.37 2.63
CA SER A 340 6.61 8.66 3.91
C SER A 340 5.09 8.60 3.83
N PHE A 341 4.47 8.20 4.93
CA PHE A 341 3.03 8.31 5.13
C PHE A 341 2.72 8.85 6.52
N LEU A 342 1.63 9.60 6.62
CA LEU A 342 1.10 10.17 7.85
C LEU A 342 -0.38 9.81 7.94
N LEU A 343 -0.74 9.09 8.99
CA LEU A 343 -2.09 8.67 9.30
C LEU A 343 -2.62 9.50 10.47
N HIS A 344 -3.86 9.95 10.34
CA HIS A 344 -4.64 10.57 11.42
C HIS A 344 -5.92 9.77 11.66
N THR A 345 -6.40 9.77 12.89
CA THR A 345 -7.77 9.34 13.18
C THR A 345 -8.60 10.47 13.77
N PHE A 346 -9.87 10.58 13.37
CA PHE A 346 -10.85 11.53 13.90
C PHE A 346 -12.15 10.80 14.30
N PRO A 347 -13.03 11.36 15.15
CA PRO A 347 -12.94 12.63 15.88
C PRO A 347 -12.07 12.52 17.15
N ASP A 348 -12.11 13.55 17.99
CA ASP A 348 -11.47 13.59 19.33
C ASP A 348 -9.93 13.57 19.33
N ALA A 349 -9.29 13.82 18.19
CA ALA A 349 -7.86 14.09 18.11
C ALA A 349 -7.52 15.48 18.68
N ALA A 350 -6.24 15.71 19.00
CA ALA A 350 -5.73 16.99 19.49
C ALA A 350 -5.94 18.15 18.50
N LYS A 351 -6.10 17.85 17.21
CA LYS A 351 -6.47 18.82 16.16
C LYS A 351 -7.61 18.28 15.32
N ILE A 352 -8.53 19.15 14.93
CA ILE A 352 -9.57 18.81 13.96
C ILE A 352 -9.07 18.99 12.52
N PRO A 353 -9.70 18.35 11.51
CA PRO A 353 -9.27 18.47 10.12
C PRO A 353 -9.14 19.92 9.60
N ARG A 354 -10.00 20.84 10.04
CA ARG A 354 -9.92 22.27 9.64
C ARG A 354 -8.68 23.00 10.17
N GLU A 355 -8.11 22.53 11.29
CA GLU A 355 -6.88 23.10 11.86
C GLU A 355 -5.63 22.51 11.20
N LEU A 356 -5.68 21.24 10.79
CA LEU A 356 -4.60 20.58 10.05
C LEU A 356 -4.52 21.05 8.59
N TRP A 357 -5.67 21.31 7.97
CA TRP A 357 -5.78 21.78 6.59
C TRP A 357 -6.61 23.07 6.53
N PRO A 358 -6.06 24.23 6.95
CA PRO A 358 -6.81 25.50 6.95
C PRO A 358 -7.09 26.01 5.52
N TYR A 359 -8.07 26.90 5.38
CA TYR A 359 -8.37 27.56 4.11
C TYR A 359 -7.18 28.38 3.60
N GLY A 360 -6.98 28.41 2.28
CA GLY A 360 -5.86 29.13 1.64
C GLY A 360 -4.54 28.34 1.59
N ILE A 361 -4.42 27.24 2.35
CA ILE A 361 -3.35 26.24 2.13
C ILE A 361 -3.92 25.17 1.20
N GLU A 362 -3.85 25.41 -0.11
CA GLU A 362 -3.80 24.33 -1.08
C GLU A 362 -2.35 23.86 -1.16
N ASN A 363 -2.13 22.54 -1.09
CA ASN A 363 -0.82 21.85 -1.13
C ASN A 363 0.37 22.83 -1.24
N PRO A 364 1.08 23.15 -0.14
CA PRO A 364 2.03 24.25 -0.10
C PRO A 364 2.89 24.18 -1.34
N HIS A 365 2.86 25.24 -2.15
CA HIS A 365 3.46 25.30 -3.49
C HIS A 365 4.63 24.34 -3.60
N ARG A 366 4.42 23.17 -4.26
CA ARG A 366 5.52 22.22 -4.45
C ARG A 366 6.62 23.01 -5.13
N MET A 367 7.71 23.29 -4.43
CA MET A 367 8.83 23.98 -5.03
C MET A 367 9.30 23.10 -6.18
N VAL A 368 8.99 23.55 -7.39
CA VAL A 368 9.33 22.79 -8.57
C VAL A 368 10.79 23.08 -8.85
N GLN A 369 11.61 22.04 -8.88
CA GLN A 369 13.00 22.21 -9.27
C GLN A 369 13.06 22.75 -10.71
N PRO A 370 13.68 23.92 -10.98
CA PRO A 370 13.71 24.52 -12.31
C PRO A 370 14.22 23.56 -13.39
N ARG A 371 15.12 22.66 -12.99
CA ARG A 371 15.64 21.59 -13.84
C ARG A 371 14.57 20.64 -14.37
N LEU A 372 13.60 20.22 -13.55
CA LEU A 372 12.51 19.35 -14.01
C LEU A 372 11.66 20.08 -15.05
N VAL A 373 11.43 21.38 -14.85
CA VAL A 373 10.69 22.20 -15.81
C VAL A 373 11.46 22.27 -17.14
N GLN A 374 12.77 22.54 -17.09
CA GLN A 374 13.66 22.53 -18.26
C GLN A 374 13.65 21.21 -19.03
N GLU A 375 13.72 20.08 -18.32
CA GLU A 375 13.68 18.75 -18.92
C GLU A 375 12.35 18.48 -19.65
N PHE A 376 11.22 18.97 -19.14
CA PHE A 376 9.92 18.76 -19.77
C PHE A 376 9.56 19.81 -20.84
N HIS A 377 10.29 20.93 -20.94
CA HIS A 377 10.04 21.96 -21.96
C HIS A 377 10.15 21.44 -23.40
N GLY A 378 10.93 20.38 -23.64
CA GLY A 378 11.08 19.75 -24.96
C GLY A 378 10.20 18.52 -25.21
N LYS A 379 9.37 18.10 -24.24
CA LYS A 379 8.57 16.85 -24.31
C LYS A 379 7.07 17.10 -24.50
N GLY A 380 6.69 18.34 -24.82
CA GLY A 380 5.33 18.72 -25.21
C GLY A 380 5.25 20.19 -25.68
N GLU A 381 4.14 20.57 -26.31
CA GLU A 381 4.04 21.81 -27.11
C GLU A 381 3.92 23.13 -26.31
N CYS A 382 4.02 23.12 -24.97
CA CYS A 382 3.80 24.32 -24.15
C CYS A 382 4.54 24.31 -22.79
N GLY A 383 5.06 25.47 -22.36
CA GLY A 383 5.70 25.62 -21.05
C GLY A 383 4.78 25.33 -19.84
N VAL A 384 3.47 25.50 -19.98
CA VAL A 384 2.47 25.15 -18.95
C VAL A 384 2.43 23.63 -18.69
N LEU A 385 2.62 22.83 -19.73
CA LEU A 385 2.68 21.38 -19.60
C LEU A 385 3.94 20.96 -18.84
N ALA A 386 5.09 21.58 -19.13
CA ALA A 386 6.33 21.32 -18.42
C ALA A 386 6.21 21.58 -16.91
N GLU A 387 5.61 22.70 -16.52
CA GLU A 387 5.31 22.98 -15.12
C GLU A 387 4.36 21.94 -14.50
N THR A 388 3.32 21.55 -15.23
CA THR A 388 2.31 20.58 -14.76
C THR A 388 2.94 19.22 -14.49
N LEU A 389 3.78 18.73 -15.41
CA LEU A 389 4.53 17.49 -15.26
C LEU A 389 5.52 17.55 -14.09
N ALA A 390 6.23 18.67 -13.98
CA ALA A 390 7.18 18.90 -12.90
C ALA A 390 6.49 18.99 -11.52
N LYS A 391 5.25 19.47 -11.45
CA LYS A 391 4.41 19.51 -10.22
C LYS A 391 3.79 18.16 -9.83
N LYS A 392 3.70 17.16 -10.71
CA LYS A 392 3.12 15.83 -10.35
C LYS A 392 3.88 15.17 -9.19
N ALA A 393 3.17 14.48 -8.32
CA ALA A 393 3.79 13.76 -7.21
C ALA A 393 4.64 12.60 -7.73
N ILE A 394 5.73 12.29 -7.02
CA ILE A 394 6.27 10.93 -7.05
C ILE A 394 5.27 10.05 -6.30
N SER A 395 4.92 8.90 -6.87
CA SER A 395 3.99 7.96 -6.26
C SER A 395 4.40 6.55 -6.59
N THR A 396 4.34 5.66 -5.60
CA THR A 396 4.67 4.25 -5.77
C THR A 396 3.60 3.34 -5.19
N SER A 397 3.55 2.11 -5.69
CA SER A 397 2.64 1.07 -5.24
C SER A 397 2.99 0.56 -3.84
N PHE A 398 4.29 0.37 -3.56
CA PHE A 398 4.75 -0.15 -2.27
C PHE A 398 4.45 0.79 -1.09
N VAL A 399 4.51 2.10 -1.27
CA VAL A 399 4.13 3.06 -0.20
C VAL A 399 2.64 3.00 0.06
N GLY A 400 1.83 2.95 -1.02
CA GLY A 400 0.39 2.77 -0.92
C GLY A 400 0.03 1.48 -0.18
N ALA A 401 0.69 0.36 -0.51
CA ALA A 401 0.49 -0.94 0.15
C ALA A 401 0.81 -0.90 1.65
N CYS A 402 1.95 -0.31 2.04
CA CYS A 402 2.31 -0.16 3.45
C CYS A 402 1.29 0.71 4.21
N ALA A 403 0.93 1.86 3.66
CA ALA A 403 -0.03 2.78 4.30
C ALA A 403 -1.46 2.19 4.34
N GLY A 404 -1.89 1.51 3.28
CA GLY A 404 -3.18 0.82 3.22
C GLY A 404 -3.30 -0.30 4.25
N ALA A 405 -2.21 -1.04 4.50
CA ALA A 405 -2.14 -2.01 5.59
C ALA A 405 -2.40 -1.34 6.95
N TRP A 406 -1.73 -0.22 7.24
CA TRP A 406 -1.95 0.57 8.46
C TRP A 406 -3.37 1.08 8.62
N MET A 407 -3.94 1.68 7.57
CA MET A 407 -5.29 2.24 7.63
C MET A 407 -6.35 1.19 7.98
N THR A 408 -6.24 0.02 7.36
CA THR A 408 -7.19 -1.07 7.61
C THR A 408 -6.93 -1.74 8.96
N ALA A 409 -5.66 -1.94 9.35
CA ALA A 409 -5.29 -2.46 10.66
C ALA A 409 -5.87 -1.64 11.83
N GLU A 410 -5.96 -0.31 11.67
CA GLU A 410 -6.64 0.57 12.64
C GLU A 410 -8.08 0.11 12.92
N LEU A 411 -8.81 -0.37 11.91
CA LEU A 411 -10.18 -0.83 12.10
C LEU A 411 -10.22 -2.14 12.89
N PHE A 412 -9.42 -3.13 12.48
CA PHE A 412 -9.49 -4.45 13.12
C PHE A 412 -8.90 -4.38 14.52
N ARG A 413 -7.85 -3.59 14.77
CA ARG A 413 -7.34 -3.38 16.13
C ARG A 413 -8.42 -2.82 17.04
N GLY A 414 -9.23 -1.88 16.55
CA GLY A 414 -10.39 -1.37 17.29
C GLY A 414 -11.44 -2.43 17.58
N LEU A 415 -11.71 -3.35 16.64
CA LEU A 415 -12.62 -4.50 16.86
C LEU A 415 -12.11 -5.52 17.89
N HIS A 416 -10.82 -5.48 18.23
CA HIS A 416 -10.19 -6.41 19.18
C HIS A 416 -9.72 -5.70 20.45
N ASP A 417 -10.32 -4.55 20.80
CA ASP A 417 -10.05 -3.82 22.04
C ASP A 417 -8.63 -3.21 22.14
N GLY A 418 -7.95 -3.05 20.99
CA GLY A 418 -6.63 -2.44 20.95
C GLY A 418 -6.66 -0.91 21.03
N THR A 419 -5.49 -0.32 21.22
CA THR A 419 -5.32 1.14 21.41
C THR A 419 -5.47 1.91 20.11
N ARG A 420 -6.26 2.98 20.10
CA ARG A 420 -6.38 3.86 18.93
C ARG A 420 -5.11 4.66 18.71
N MET A 421 -4.63 4.77 17.47
CA MET A 421 -3.57 5.73 17.15
C MET A 421 -4.21 7.02 16.63
N GLU A 422 -3.93 8.13 17.32
CA GLU A 422 -4.34 9.45 16.87
C GLU A 422 -3.55 9.86 15.63
N ILE A 423 -2.22 9.70 15.72
CA ILE A 423 -1.27 10.04 14.68
C ILE A 423 -0.30 8.87 14.53
N LEU A 424 -0.01 8.48 13.31
CA LEU A 424 1.03 7.51 12.99
C LEU A 424 1.81 7.97 11.77
N SER A 425 3.14 7.99 11.87
CA SER A 425 4.03 8.46 10.81
C SER A 425 5.19 7.50 10.63
N HIS A 426 5.55 7.24 9.39
CA HIS A 426 6.73 6.46 9.07
C HIS A 426 7.27 6.82 7.69
N GLN A 427 8.58 6.61 7.52
CA GLN A 427 9.30 6.74 6.26
C GLN A 427 10.01 5.42 5.97
N LEU A 428 9.68 4.78 4.84
CA LEU A 428 10.11 3.40 4.58
C LEU A 428 11.63 3.24 4.43
N ARG A 429 12.35 4.29 4.01
CA ARG A 429 13.83 4.28 3.94
C ARG A 429 14.51 4.60 5.28
N SER A 430 13.77 5.05 6.30
CA SER A 430 14.34 5.33 7.62
C SER A 430 14.60 4.04 8.38
N ASP A 431 15.62 4.08 9.24
CA ASP A 431 15.93 3.02 10.21
C ASP A 431 15.09 3.20 11.49
N ASP A 432 14.38 4.32 11.63
CA ASP A 432 13.53 4.60 12.78
C ASP A 432 12.29 3.71 12.80
N ALA A 433 11.88 3.33 14.02
CA ALA A 433 10.58 2.75 14.24
C ALA A 433 9.45 3.70 13.81
N VAL A 434 8.26 3.13 13.64
CA VAL A 434 7.05 3.92 13.40
C VAL A 434 6.86 4.89 14.57
N SER A 435 6.67 6.17 14.25
CA SER A 435 6.35 7.19 15.24
C SER A 435 4.85 7.27 15.39
N ALA A 436 4.32 7.05 16.60
CA ALA A 436 2.89 7.11 16.83
C ALA A 436 2.52 7.85 18.13
N ILE A 437 1.35 8.47 18.11
CA ILE A 437 0.70 9.08 19.27
C ILE A 437 -0.60 8.33 19.48
N SER A 438 -0.70 7.63 20.61
CA SER A 438 -1.93 6.93 20.99
C SER A 438 -3.00 7.91 21.47
N HIS A 439 -4.24 7.68 21.09
CA HIS A 439 -5.38 8.31 21.74
C HIS A 439 -5.84 7.46 22.92
N ARG A 440 -6.06 8.08 24.09
CA ARG A 440 -6.50 7.37 25.31
C ARG A 440 -7.99 7.06 25.25
N GLU A 441 -8.37 6.15 24.37
CA GLU A 441 -9.70 5.54 24.38
C GLU A 441 -9.60 4.09 23.88
N THR A 442 -10.54 3.27 24.32
CA THR A 442 -10.90 2.05 23.58
C THR A 442 -12.09 2.37 22.68
N TYR A 443 -11.91 2.19 21.38
CA TYR A 443 -12.83 2.66 20.35
C TYR A 443 -13.65 1.53 19.72
N VAL A 444 -13.67 0.35 20.35
CA VAL A 444 -14.44 -0.82 19.90
C VAL A 444 -15.90 -0.50 19.62
N HIS A 445 -16.55 0.32 20.46
CA HIS A 445 -17.94 0.73 20.25
C HIS A 445 -18.14 1.58 19.00
N ARG A 446 -17.14 2.42 18.63
CA ARG A 446 -17.20 3.20 17.37
C ARG A 446 -17.13 2.29 16.17
N VAL A 447 -16.22 1.32 16.20
CA VAL A 447 -16.02 0.40 15.07
C VAL A 447 -17.19 -0.59 14.96
N ALA A 448 -17.59 -1.22 16.06
CA ALA A 448 -18.63 -2.24 16.11
C ALA A 448 -20.04 -1.71 15.78
N ARG A 449 -20.28 -0.40 15.87
CA ARG A 449 -21.53 0.24 15.43
C ARG A 449 -21.81 0.08 13.93
N ASN A 450 -20.79 -0.16 13.13
CA ASN A 450 -20.94 -0.52 11.71
C ASN A 450 -21.20 -2.01 11.49
N GLY A 451 -21.35 -2.77 12.57
CA GLY A 451 -21.36 -4.21 12.55
C GLY A 451 -19.99 -4.82 12.27
N PHE A 452 -19.92 -6.12 12.41
CA PHE A 452 -18.73 -6.91 12.12
C PHE A 452 -19.13 -8.21 11.43
N VAL A 453 -18.18 -8.79 10.71
CA VAL A 453 -18.26 -10.12 10.12
C VAL A 453 -17.21 -10.99 10.82
N PRO A 454 -17.54 -12.22 11.24
CA PRO A 454 -16.53 -13.14 11.75
C PRO A 454 -15.41 -13.36 10.74
N ALA A 455 -14.18 -13.49 11.22
CA ALA A 455 -13.10 -13.97 10.39
C ALA A 455 -13.19 -15.50 10.23
N ARG A 456 -12.82 -16.01 9.06
CA ARG A 456 -12.66 -17.44 8.82
C ARG A 456 -11.43 -17.92 9.58
N ARG A 457 -11.60 -18.87 10.49
CA ARG A 457 -10.48 -19.55 11.14
C ARG A 457 -9.67 -20.33 10.11
N SER A 458 -8.35 -20.25 10.21
CA SER A 458 -7.47 -21.12 9.44
C SER A 458 -7.84 -22.57 9.73
N ALA A 459 -8.11 -23.37 8.70
CA ALA A 459 -8.46 -24.78 8.83
C ALA A 459 -7.22 -25.68 9.09
N ILE A 460 -6.09 -25.07 9.45
CA ILE A 460 -4.84 -25.78 9.74
C ILE A 460 -4.76 -25.97 11.25
N SER A 461 -5.39 -27.04 11.73
CA SER A 461 -5.11 -27.68 13.02
C SER A 461 -4.53 -29.06 12.77
#